data_AF-A0A4R2NEF8-F1
#
_entry.id   AF-A0A4R2NEF8-F1
#
_cell.length_a   1.000
_cell.length_b   1.000
_cell.length_c   1.000
_cell.angle_alpha   90.00
_cell.angle_beta   90.00
_cell.angle_gamma   90.00
#
_symmetry.space_group_name_H-M   'P 1'
#
loop_
_entity.id
_entity.type
_entity.pdbx_description
1 polymer ?
#
loop_
_entity_poly.entity_id
_entity_poly.type
_entity_poly.pdbx_seq_one_letter_code
_entity_poly.pdbx_strand_id
1 'polypeptide(L)' 'MRFRFIEEQRGTFPVDRLCRVMNVSPRGLRAFRSRPASRRQHTDMVVLAHIKEQSRLSLGSYGRPRMTEELKEV' A
#
# COMPACT_ATOMS: atom_id res chain seq x y z
N MET A 1 5.08 -1.40 6.90
CA MET A 1 5.95 -0.21 7.07
C MET A 1 7.43 -0.54 6.87
N ARG A 2 8.10 -1.29 7.76
CA ARG A 2 9.57 -1.51 7.67
C ARG A 2 10.04 -2.15 6.34
N PHE A 3 9.46 -3.28 5.95
CA PHE A 3 9.86 -3.95 4.69
C PHE A 3 9.53 -3.13 3.44
N ARG A 4 8.42 -2.39 3.45
CA ARG A 4 8.04 -1.49 2.36
C ARG A 4 9.06 -0.36 2.18
N PHE A 5 9.48 0.26 3.29
CA PHE A 5 10.54 1.28 3.26
C PHE A 5 11.84 0.72 2.67
N ILE A 6 12.24 -0.50 3.04
CA ILE A 6 13.43 -1.15 2.48
C ILE A 6 13.27 -1.40 0.97
N GLU A 7 12.09 -1.80 0.50
CA GLU A 7 11.82 -1.95 -0.94
C GLU A 7 11.88 -0.64 -1.71
N GLU A 8 11.43 0.47 -1.12
CA GLU A 8 11.47 1.79 -1.76
C GLU A 8 12.92 2.32 -1.85
N GLN A 9 13.78 1.97 -0.90
CA GLN A 9 15.15 2.50 -0.78
C GLN A 9 16.24 1.56 -1.32
N ARG A 10 15.91 0.33 -1.71
CA ARG A 10 16.88 -0.69 -2.18
C ARG A 10 17.69 -0.29 -3.43
N GLY A 11 17.22 0.68 -4.21
CA GLY A 11 17.93 1.20 -5.39
C GLY A 11 19.04 2.19 -5.02
N THR A 12 18.90 2.85 -3.87
CA THR A 12 19.81 3.90 -3.39
C THR A 12 20.82 3.35 -2.38
N PHE A 13 20.42 2.38 -1.56
CA PHE A 13 21.26 1.83 -0.48
C PHE A 13 21.34 0.29 -0.52
N PRO A 14 22.47 -0.30 -0.08
CA PRO A 14 22.59 -1.74 0.07
C PRO A 14 21.51 -2.31 1.01
N VAL A 15 20.81 -3.35 0.54
CA VAL A 15 19.70 -3.98 1.28
C VAL A 15 20.14 -4.49 2.65
N ASP A 16 21.34 -5.05 2.78
CA ASP A 16 21.84 -5.56 4.06
C ASP A 16 22.00 -4.45 5.11
N ARG A 17 22.43 -3.26 4.69
CA ARG A 17 22.53 -2.09 5.57
C ARG A 17 21.12 -1.65 6.00
N LEU A 18 20.18 -1.56 5.06
CA LEU A 18 18.79 -1.21 5.36
C LEU A 18 18.14 -2.21 6.31
N CYS A 19 18.38 -3.52 6.14
CA CYS A 19 17.90 -4.56 7.04
C CYS A 19 18.44 -4.38 8.46
N ARG A 20 19.74 -4.10 8.62
CA ARG A 20 20.35 -3.82 9.93
C ARG A 20 19.75 -2.57 10.59
N VAL A 21 19.66 -1.46 9.85
CA VAL A 21 19.12 -0.19 10.35
C VAL A 21 17.66 -0.33 10.79
N MET A 22 16.85 -1.04 10.01
CA MET A 22 15.43 -1.26 10.31
C MET A 22 15.19 -2.41 11.31
N ASN A 23 16.26 -3.03 11.82
CA ASN A 23 16.23 -4.18 12.71
C ASN A 23 15.31 -5.31 12.19
N VAL A 24 15.53 -5.73 10.94
CA VAL A 24 14.82 -6.85 10.31
C VAL A 24 15.80 -7.82 9.66
N SER A 25 15.39 -9.08 9.53
CA SER A 25 16.21 -10.09 8.86
C SER A 25 16.06 -10.04 7.32
N PRO A 26 17.13 -10.33 6.54
CA PRO A 26 17.03 -10.49 5.10
C PRO A 26 16.03 -11.59 4.68
N ARG A 27 15.92 -12.65 5.50
CA ARG A 27 14.92 -13.71 5.30
C ARG A 27 13.49 -13.18 5.45
N GLY A 28 13.25 -12.29 6.41
CA GLY A 28 11.97 -11.60 6.57
C GLY A 28 11.62 -10.73 5.36
N LEU A 29 12.60 -10.03 4.79
CA LEU A 29 12.40 -9.24 3.57
C LEU A 29 12.06 -10.13 2.37
N ARG A 30 12.76 -11.27 2.20
CA ARG A 30 12.43 -12.25 1.15
C ARG A 30 11.00 -12.78 1.30
N ALA A 31 10.62 -13.16 2.53
CA ALA A 31 9.27 -13.63 2.80
C ALA A 31 8.22 -12.54 2.55
N PHE A 32 8.53 -11.28 2.85
CA PHE A 32 7.66 -10.15 2.53
C PHE A 32 7.42 -10.00 1.03
N ARG A 33 8.47 -10.15 0.19
CA ARG A 33 8.35 -10.07 -1.28
C ARG A 33 7.51 -11.20 -1.89
N SER A 34 7.60 -12.41 -1.33
CA SER A 34 6.89 -13.58 -1.84
C SER A 34 5.48 -13.74 -1.28
N ARG A 35 5.10 -12.97 -0.25
CA ARG A 35 3.78 -13.08 0.37
C ARG A 35 2.71 -12.59 -0.61
N PRO A 36 1.64 -13.38 -0.85
CA PRO A 36 0.50 -12.88 -1.59
C PRO A 36 -0.15 -11.72 -0.81
N ALA A 37 -0.88 -10.87 -1.54
CA ALA A 37 -1.69 -9.84 -0.90
C ALA A 37 -2.69 -10.50 0.05
N SER A 38 -2.78 -9.98 1.27
CA SER A 38 -3.77 -10.44 2.24
C SER A 38 -5.18 -10.11 1.77
N ARG A 39 -6.19 -10.80 2.33
CA ARG A 39 -7.60 -10.50 2.03
C ARG A 39 -7.96 -9.03 2.24
N ARG A 40 -7.42 -8.41 3.31
CA ARG A 40 -7.59 -6.97 3.57
C ARG A 40 -6.95 -6.09 2.50
N GLN A 41 -5.76 -6.44 2.03
CA GLN A 41 -5.13 -5.70 0.94
C GLN A 41 -5.92 -5.82 -0.36
N HIS A 42 -6.50 -6.99 -0.64
CA HIS A 42 -7.40 -7.15 -1.78
C HIS A 42 -8.64 -6.26 -1.67
N THR A 43 -9.30 -6.24 -0.51
CA THR A 43 -10.45 -5.34 -0.29
C THR A 43 -10.05 -3.88 -0.42
N ASP A 44 -8.90 -3.48 0.14
CA ASP A 44 -8.41 -2.11 0.05
C ASP A 44 -8.11 -1.71 -1.40
N MET A 45 -7.59 -2.62 -2.23
CA MET A 45 -7.35 -2.35 -3.65
C MET A 45 -8.66 -2.14 -4.43
N VAL A 46 -9.70 -2.92 -4.12
CA VAL A 46 -11.03 -2.77 -4.73
C VAL A 46 -11.62 -1.42 -4.33
N VAL A 47 -11.64 -1.09 -3.04
CA VAL A 47 -12.11 0.20 -2.51
C VAL A 47 -11.33 1.37 -3.14
N LEU A 48 -10.01 1.24 -3.26
CA LEU A 48 -9.17 2.27 -3.88
C LEU A 48 -9.46 2.45 -5.37
N ALA A 49 -9.81 1.39 -6.09
CA ALA A 49 -10.25 1.50 -7.48
C ALA A 49 -11.56 2.28 -7.59
N HIS A 50 -12.54 2.00 -6.72
CA HIS A 50 -13.80 2.75 -6.66
C HIS A 50 -13.58 4.23 -6.34
N ILE A 51 -12.74 4.55 -5.35
CA ILE A 51 -12.38 5.93 -5.00
C ILE A 51 -11.82 6.68 -6.22
N LYS A 52 -10.87 6.07 -6.93
CA LYS A 52 -10.23 6.69 -8.09
C LYS A 52 -11.22 6.94 -9.22
N GLU A 53 -12.12 6.00 -9.46
CA GLU A 53 -13.14 6.16 -10.48
C GLU A 53 -14.12 7.28 -10.14
N GLN A 54 -14.63 7.33 -8.92
CA GLN A 54 -15.53 8.40 -8.48
C GLN A 54 -14.84 9.77 -8.46
N SER A 55 -13.56 9.81 -8.10
CA SER A 55 -12.75 11.03 -8.17
C SER A 55 -12.57 11.51 -9.61
N ARG A 56 -12.37 10.60 -10.55
CA ARG A 56 -12.26 10.89 -11.98
C ARG A 56 -13.57 11.42 -12.55
N LEU A 57 -14.70 10.75 -12.25
CA LEU A 57 -16.03 11.14 -12.72
C LEU A 57 -16.44 12.52 -12.21
N SER A 58 -16.04 12.85 -10.99
CA SER A 58 -16.33 14.14 -10.38
C SER A 58 -15.32 15.25 -10.70
N LEU A 59 -14.30 14.97 -11.51
CA LEU A 59 -13.19 15.91 -11.78
C LEU A 59 -12.52 16.43 -10.49
N GLY A 60 -12.52 15.63 -9.43
CA GLY A 60 -11.99 16.02 -8.12
C GLY A 60 -12.84 17.02 -7.33
N SER A 61 -14.03 17.39 -7.83
CA SER A 61 -14.98 18.24 -7.09
C SER A 61 -15.68 17.51 -5.94
N TYR A 62 -15.73 16.17 -6.02
CA TYR A 62 -16.38 15.34 -5.01
C TYR A 62 -15.39 15.03 -3.88
N GLY A 63 -15.63 15.65 -2.73
CA GLY A 63 -14.72 15.59 -1.58
C GLY A 63 -14.82 14.31 -0.75
N ARG A 64 -13.83 14.13 0.13
CA ARG A 64 -13.70 13.00 1.06
C ARG A 64 -14.97 12.61 1.82
N PRO A 65 -15.78 13.54 2.39
CA PRO A 65 -16.94 13.16 3.19
C PRO A 65 -17.98 12.36 2.39
N ARG A 66 -18.33 12.85 1.20
CA ARG A 66 -19.35 12.22 0.35
C ARG A 66 -18.86 10.90 -0.25
N MET A 67 -17.59 10.85 -0.67
CA MET A 67 -16.94 9.61 -1.07
C MET A 67 -16.95 8.55 0.04
N THR A 68 -16.77 8.96 1.30
CA THR A 68 -16.73 8.01 2.43
C THR A 68 -18.11 7.43 2.75
N GLU A 69 -19.20 8.18 2.49
CA GLU A 69 -20.56 7.68 2.64
C GLU A 69 -20.90 6.64 1.56
N GLU A 70 -20.63 6.94 0.29
CA GLU A 70 -20.87 6.00 -0.82
C GLU A 70 -20.10 4.68 -0.67
N LEU A 71 -18.87 4.74 -0.13
CA LEU A 71 -18.08 3.54 0.13
C LEU A 71 -18.59 2.67 1.28
N LYS A 72 -19.49 3.18 2.14
CA LYS A 72 -20.14 2.35 3.17
C LYS A 72 -21.32 1.54 2.62
N GLU A 73 -21.82 1.92 1.45
CA GLU A 73 -22.94 1.24 0.77
C GLU A 73 -22.47 0.07 -0.12
N VAL A 74 -21.16 -0.08 -0.30
CA VAL A 74 -20.48 -1.18 -1.03
C VAL A 74 -20.07 -2.29 -0.06
#